data_AF-A0A353RCY7-F1
#
_entry.id   AF-A0A353RCY7-F1
#
_cell.length_a   1.000
_cell.length_b   1.000
_cell.length_c   1.000
_cell.angle_alpha   90.00
_cell.angle_beta   90.00
_cell.angle_gamma   90.00
#
_symmetry.space_group_name_H-M   'P 1'
#
loop_
_entity.id
_entity.type
_entity.pdbx_description
1 polymer ?
#
loop_
_entity_poly.entity_id
_entity_poly.type
_entity_poly.pdbx_seq_one_letter_code
_entity_poly.pdbx_strand_id
1 'polypeptide(L)' 'SAAAGVYRRVLQVGLRGGDVLALQRKLTGLHFMTADNCTGYYGPITKAAVLNYQRKKGLSATGIADLKTLSSLGL' A
#
# COMPACT_ATOMS: atom_id res chain seq x y z
N SER A 1 -19.25 -9.56 -0.17
CA SER A 1 -18.33 -9.30 0.95
C SER A 1 -17.08 -10.16 0.85
N ALA A 2 -15.96 -9.55 0.48
CA ALA A 2 -14.61 -10.14 0.53
C ALA A 2 -13.54 -9.09 0.90
N ALA A 3 -13.88 -7.80 0.90
CA ALA A 3 -12.91 -6.71 1.13
C ALA A 3 -12.49 -6.54 2.60
N ALA A 4 -13.36 -6.84 3.57
CA ALA A 4 -13.10 -6.56 4.99
C ALA A 4 -12.09 -7.52 5.67
N GLY A 5 -11.71 -8.62 5.01
CA GLY A 5 -10.84 -9.65 5.60
C GLY A 5 -9.36 -9.55 5.25
N VAL A 6 -8.98 -8.66 4.33
CA VAL A 6 -7.64 -8.66 3.71
C VAL A 6 -6.65 -7.75 4.44
N TYR A 7 -7.11 -6.73 5.17
CA TYR A 7 -6.25 -5.67 5.75
C TYR A 7 -5.98 -5.84 7.24
N ARG A 8 -5.83 -7.08 7.71
CA ARG A 8 -5.65 -7.42 9.13
C ARG A 8 -4.23 -7.20 9.67
N ARG A 9 -3.28 -6.77 8.83
CA ARG A 9 -1.86 -6.68 9.21
C ARG A 9 -1.18 -5.49 8.57
N VAL A 10 -0.11 -5.05 9.23
CA VAL A 10 0.83 -4.07 8.72
C VAL A 10 1.53 -4.61 7.47
N LEU A 11 1.53 -3.84 6.38
CA LEU A 11 2.21 -4.20 5.13
C LEU A 11 3.54 -3.45 5.01
N GLN A 12 4.61 -4.19 4.76
CA GLN A 12 5.98 -3.68 4.72
C GLN A 12 6.84 -4.54 3.79
N VAL A 13 8.07 -4.07 3.54
CA VAL A 13 9.02 -4.74 2.64
C VAL A 13 9.17 -6.22 2.98
N GLY A 14 9.20 -7.07 1.95
CA GLY A 14 9.32 -8.52 2.08
C GLY A 14 7.98 -9.25 2.05
N LEU A 15 6.88 -8.56 2.39
CA LEU A 15 5.57 -9.20 2.39
C LEU A 15 5.04 -9.44 0.98
N ARG A 16 4.26 -10.51 0.85
CA ARG A 16 3.53 -10.88 -0.36
C ARG A 16 2.08 -11.18 -0.01
N GLY A 17 1.18 -11.04 -0.99
CA GLY A 17 -0.21 -11.46 -0.85
C GLY A 17 -1.20 -10.58 -1.61
N GLY A 18 -2.47 -10.97 -1.53
CA GLY A 18 -3.58 -10.23 -2.12
C GLY A 18 -3.80 -8.85 -1.48
N ASP A 19 -3.42 -8.69 -0.22
CA ASP A 19 -3.40 -7.42 0.52
C ASP A 19 -2.39 -6.43 -0.05
N VAL A 20 -1.17 -6.90 -0.32
CA VAL A 20 -0.14 -6.12 -0.99
C VAL A 20 -0.58 -5.75 -2.41
N LEU A 21 -1.20 -6.67 -3.14
CA LEU A 21 -1.73 -6.39 -4.48
C LEU A 21 -2.85 -5.34 -4.45
N ALA A 22 -3.75 -5.40 -3.48
CA ALA A 22 -4.81 -4.42 -3.29
C ALA A 22 -4.24 -3.02 -2.98
N LEU A 23 -3.24 -2.95 -2.10
CA LEU A 23 -2.50 -1.71 -1.82
C LEU A 23 -1.86 -1.14 -3.09
N GLN A 24 -1.14 -1.96 -3.86
CA GLN A 24 -0.47 -1.53 -5.10
C GLN A 24 -1.48 -1.00 -6.12
N ARG A 25 -2.61 -1.71 -6.33
CA ARG A 25 -3.69 -1.24 -7.21
C ARG A 25 -4.23 0.12 -6.78
N LYS A 26 -4.42 0.32 -5.49
CA LYS A 26 -4.88 1.61 -4.95
C LYS A 26 -3.87 2.71 -5.20
N LEU A 27 -2.59 2.46 -4.95
CA LEU A 27 -1.51 3.44 -5.18
C LEU A 27 -1.33 3.77 -6.68
N THR A 28 -1.50 2.78 -7.56
CA THR A 28 -1.51 2.98 -9.02
C THR A 28 -2.66 3.87 -9.46
N GLY A 29 -3.89 3.60 -8.98
CA GLY A 29 -5.05 4.45 -9.29
C GLY A 29 -4.95 5.89 -8.76
N LEU A 30 -4.04 6.14 -7.82
CA LEU A 30 -3.72 7.46 -7.28
C LEU A 30 -2.43 8.05 -7.87
N HIS A 31 -1.84 7.42 -8.88
CA HIS A 31 -0.61 7.84 -9.57
C HIS A 31 0.65 7.90 -8.68
N PHE A 32 0.72 7.11 -7.60
CA PHE A 32 1.92 6.97 -6.78
C PHE A 32 2.87 5.87 -7.26
N MET A 33 2.41 4.98 -8.15
CA MET A 33 3.23 3.98 -8.86
C MET A 33 2.56 3.59 -10.19
N THR A 34 3.25 2.79 -11.02
CA THR A 34 2.69 2.26 -12.28
C THR A 34 2.12 0.85 -12.12
N ALA A 35 1.24 0.46 -13.05
CA ALA A 35 0.58 -0.83 -13.03
C ALA A 35 1.54 -2.03 -13.16
N ASP A 36 2.68 -1.87 -13.83
CA ASP A 36 3.72 -2.90 -13.97
C ASP A 36 4.28 -3.38 -12.63
N ASN A 37 4.10 -2.58 -11.57
CA ASN A 37 4.59 -2.86 -10.23
C ASN A 37 3.55 -3.53 -9.32
N CYS A 38 2.34 -3.81 -9.83
CA CYS A 38 1.27 -4.53 -9.14
C CYS A 38 1.52 -6.05 -9.12
N THR A 39 2.62 -6.46 -8.51
CA THR A 39 3.09 -7.86 -8.48
C THR A 39 2.56 -8.66 -7.29
N GLY A 40 1.93 -8.00 -6.31
CA GLY A 40 1.60 -8.59 -5.01
C GLY A 40 2.81 -8.77 -4.08
N TYR A 41 3.99 -8.27 -4.46
CA TYR A 41 5.19 -8.22 -3.62
C TYR A 41 5.52 -6.81 -3.17
N TYR A 42 5.68 -6.63 -1.86
CA TYR A 42 6.03 -5.35 -1.27
C TYR A 42 7.54 -5.15 -1.38
N GLY A 43 7.97 -4.64 -2.53
CA GLY A 43 9.36 -4.31 -2.82
C GLY A 43 9.70 -2.84 -2.56
N PRO A 44 10.93 -2.41 -2.93
CA PRO A 44 11.37 -1.03 -2.83
C PRO A 44 10.44 -0.03 -3.53
N ILE A 45 9.87 -0.41 -4.68
CA ILE A 45 8.95 0.45 -5.46
C ILE A 45 7.65 0.68 -4.69
N THR A 46 7.08 -0.36 -4.07
CA THR A 46 5.90 -0.22 -3.21
C THR A 46 6.20 0.64 -1.98
N LYS A 47 7.36 0.45 -1.34
CA LYS A 47 7.80 1.28 -0.21
C LYS A 47 7.89 2.76 -0.60
N ALA A 48 8.51 3.07 -1.75
CA ALA A 48 8.64 4.44 -2.23
C ALA A 48 7.28 5.09 -2.52
N ALA A 49 6.35 4.35 -3.12
CA ALA A 49 5.00 4.83 -3.37
C ALA A 49 4.22 5.10 -2.07
N VAL A 50 4.33 4.21 -1.07
CA VAL A 50 3.71 4.43 0.25
C VAL A 50 4.31 5.64 0.95
N LEU A 51 5.64 5.83 0.90
CA LEU A 51 6.31 7.03 1.42
C LEU A 51 5.75 8.31 0.79
N ASN A 52 5.65 8.34 -0.55
CA ASN A 52 5.14 9.51 -1.26
C ASN A 52 3.67 9.80 -0.94
N TYR A 53 2.85 8.75 -0.85
CA TYR A 53 1.46 8.87 -0.42
C TYR A 53 1.34 9.43 0.99
N GLN A 54 2.08 8.85 1.95
CA GLN A 54 2.09 9.30 3.34
C GLN A 54 2.48 10.78 3.46
N ARG A 55 3.56 11.19 2.78
CA ARG A 55 3.99 12.60 2.71
C ARG A 55 2.88 13.49 2.16
N LYS A 56 2.27 13.09 1.04
CA LYS A 56 1.19 13.87 0.40
C LYS A 56 -0.06 14.00 1.29
N LYS A 57 -0.31 13.04 2.18
CA LYS A 57 -1.44 13.02 3.11
C LYS A 57 -1.13 13.54 4.51
N GLY A 58 0.10 14.00 4.78
CA GLY A 58 0.50 14.45 6.12
C GLY A 58 0.54 13.32 7.15
N LEU A 59 0.73 12.07 6.70
CA LEU A 59 0.94 10.92 7.56
C LEU A 59 2.43 10.75 7.87
N SER A 60 2.75 9.95 8.90
CA SER A 60 4.13 9.55 9.18
C SER A 60 4.69 8.77 7.98
N ALA A 61 5.74 9.30 7.36
CA ALA A 61 6.33 8.75 6.14
C ALA A 61 7.33 7.63 6.45
N THR A 62 6.82 6.48 6.89
CA THR A 62 7.62 5.30 7.26
C THR A 62 7.86 4.36 6.08
N GLY A 63 7.01 4.44 5.04
CA GLY A 63 6.97 3.47 3.96
C GLY A 63 6.40 2.12 4.37
N ILE A 64 5.81 2.05 5.57
CA ILE A 64 5.05 0.92 6.10
C ILE A 64 3.57 1.31 5.99
N ALA A 65 2.76 0.48 5.32
CA ALA A 65 1.33 0.65 5.27
C ALA A 65 0.68 0.01 6.50
N ASP A 66 0.66 0.78 7.58
CA ASP A 66 -0.05 0.49 8.83
C ASP A 66 -1.56 0.77 8.72
N LEU A 67 -2.30 0.51 9.81
CA LEU A 67 -3.75 0.70 9.83
C LEU A 67 -4.16 2.13 9.43
N LYS A 68 -3.43 3.15 9.88
CA LYS A 68 -3.72 4.55 9.54
C LYS A 68 -3.55 4.81 8.04
N THR A 69 -2.48 4.29 7.45
CA THR A 69 -2.22 4.40 6.01
C THR A 69 -3.27 3.65 5.20
N LEU A 70 -3.60 2.41 5.58
CA LEU A 70 -4.60 1.57 4.91
C LEU A 70 -6.00 2.19 4.99
N SER A 71 -6.41 2.65 6.17
CA SER A 71 -7.69 3.36 6.34
C SER A 71 -7.78 4.63 5.50
N SER A 72 -6.68 5.41 5.39
CA SER A 72 -6.66 6.61 4.53
C SER A 72 -6.79 6.29 3.04
N LEU A 73 -6.43 5.06 2.64
CA LEU A 73 -6.60 4.51 1.29
C LEU A 73 -7.99 3.86 1.08
N GLY A 74 -8.79 3.71 2.14
CA GLY A 74 -10.05 2.96 2.11
C GLY A 74 -9.83 1.46 1.91
N LEU A 75 -8.76 0.94 2.51
CA LEU A 75 -8.38 -0.47 2.58
C LEU A 75 -8.60 -0.94 4.02
#